data_AF-A0A7V1MQ73-F1
#
_entry.id   AF-A0A7V1MQ73-F1
#
_cell.length_a   1.000
_cell.length_b   1.000
_cell.length_c   1.000
_cell.angle_alpha   90.00
_cell.angle_beta   90.00
_cell.angle_gamma   90.00
#
_symmetry.space_group_name_H-M   'P 1'
#
loop_
_entity.id
_entity.type
_entity.pdbx_description
1 polymer ?
#
loop_
_entity_poly.entity_id
_entity_poly.type
_entity_poly.pdbx_seq_one_letter_code
_entity_poly.pdbx_strand_id
1 'polypeptide(L)'
;MDCKSANNPDGKTDAILLKPFWDSKKEFISIDACIVETIKVLWKFKIVTCSCCCGHGRRNPSVVIDEASDAEQAREIFKIFCSREWDVYQWQLNLVTGKMR
;
A
#
# COMPACT_ATOMS: atom_id res chain seq x y z
N MET A 1 17.56 -7.29 5.40
CA MET A 1 16.12 -7.58 5.63
C MET A 1 15.71 -8.60 4.58
N ASP A 2 15.59 -9.88 4.95
CA ASP A 2 15.27 -10.97 4.03
C ASP A 2 13.74 -11.13 3.90
N CYS A 3 13.10 -10.21 3.20
CA CYS A 3 11.65 -10.28 2.95
C CYS A 3 11.42 -10.96 1.58
N LYS A 4 11.03 -12.25 1.58
CA LYS A 4 10.74 -13.05 0.38
C LYS A 4 9.24 -13.27 0.25
N SER A 5 8.52 -12.37 -0.42
CA SER A 5 7.14 -12.68 -0.79
C SER A 5 6.81 -12.34 -2.24
N ALA A 6 6.25 -13.31 -2.92
CA ALA A 6 4.98 -13.19 -3.60
C ALA A 6 4.46 -14.63 -3.59
N ASN A 7 3.68 -15.01 -2.57
CA ASN A 7 3.23 -16.40 -2.32
C ASN A 7 4.32 -17.46 -1.96
N ASN A 8 5.47 -17.01 -1.42
CA ASN A 8 6.49 -17.76 -0.64
C ASN A 8 7.34 -18.82 -1.40
N PRO A 9 8.68 -18.88 -1.19
CA PRO A 9 9.18 -20.19 -0.76
C PRO A 9 10.01 -20.24 0.52
N ASP A 10 10.73 -19.19 0.92
CA ASP A 10 11.75 -19.32 1.99
C ASP A 10 11.80 -18.14 2.99
N GLY A 11 10.71 -17.39 3.21
CA GLY A 11 10.72 -16.40 4.31
C GLY A 11 9.67 -15.30 4.32
N LYS A 12 8.82 -15.38 5.37
CA LYS A 12 7.67 -14.54 5.79
C LYS A 12 6.47 -14.57 4.83
N THR A 13 5.44 -15.31 5.23
CA THR A 13 4.14 -15.43 4.56
C THR A 13 3.42 -14.09 4.51
N ASP A 14 2.61 -13.87 3.47
CA ASP A 14 1.68 -12.75 3.44
C ASP A 14 0.71 -12.82 4.61
N ALA A 15 0.32 -11.65 5.13
CA ALA A 15 -0.77 -11.50 6.06
C ALA A 15 -2.02 -11.08 5.30
N ILE A 16 -3.06 -11.91 5.34
CA ILE A 16 -4.40 -11.53 4.90
C ILE A 16 -5.05 -10.77 6.04
N LEU A 17 -5.27 -9.47 5.86
CA LEU A 17 -5.90 -8.64 6.88
C LEU A 17 -7.29 -8.21 6.44
N LEU A 18 -8.21 -8.25 7.41
CA LEU A 18 -9.49 -7.55 7.31
C LEU A 18 -9.21 -6.05 7.19
N LYS A 19 -9.76 -5.44 6.15
CA LYS A 19 -9.74 -3.98 6.05
C LYS A 19 -10.65 -3.38 7.11
N PRO A 20 -10.38 -2.15 7.57
CA PRO A 20 -11.25 -1.49 8.55
C PRO A 20 -12.70 -1.39 8.04
N PHE A 21 -13.69 -1.51 8.94
CA PHE A 21 -15.12 -1.57 8.57
C PHE A 21 -15.63 -0.37 7.75
N TRP A 22 -14.93 0.77 7.80
CA TRP A 22 -15.27 1.99 7.07
C TRP A 22 -14.74 1.97 5.61
N ASP A 23 -13.93 0.99 5.25
CA ASP A 23 -13.41 0.78 3.89
C ASP A 23 -14.32 -0.22 3.16
N SER A 24 -15.27 0.29 2.38
CA SER A 24 -16.33 -0.51 1.75
C SER A 24 -15.90 -1.22 0.46
N LYS A 25 -14.65 -1.04 -0.01
CA LYS A 25 -14.25 -1.49 -1.36
C LYS A 25 -13.83 -2.95 -1.41
N LYS A 26 -13.22 -3.47 -0.34
CA LYS A 26 -12.77 -4.87 -0.21
C LYS A 26 -12.77 -5.30 1.25
N GLU A 27 -13.20 -6.53 1.52
CA GLU A 27 -13.20 -7.08 2.89
C GLU A 27 -11.78 -7.43 3.37
N PHE A 28 -10.92 -7.90 2.46
CA PHE A 28 -9.55 -8.32 2.78
C PHE A 28 -8.52 -7.75 1.81
N ILE A 29 -7.28 -7.64 2.29
CA ILE A 29 -6.10 -7.34 1.48
C ILE A 29 -4.93 -8.22 1.92
N SER A 30 -4.20 -8.78 0.95
CA SER A 30 -2.94 -9.49 1.19
C SER A 30 -1.81 -8.47 1.31
N ILE A 31 -1.03 -8.55 2.38
CA ILE A 31 0.06 -7.62 2.68
C ILE A 31 1.31 -8.42 3.06
N ASP A 32 2.47 -8.04 2.51
CA ASP A 32 3.75 -8.60 2.94
C ASP A 32 3.91 -8.43 4.46
N ALA A 33 4.12 -9.53 5.20
CA ALA A 33 4.19 -9.49 6.67
C ALA A 33 5.22 -8.48 7.23
N CYS A 34 6.27 -8.18 6.46
CA CYS A 34 7.31 -7.23 6.87
C CYS A 34 6.86 -5.75 6.85
N ILE A 35 5.70 -5.42 6.29
CA ILE A 35 5.15 -4.04 6.26
C ILE A 35 3.73 -3.92 6.84
N VAL A 36 3.17 -5.01 7.37
CA VAL A 36 1.82 -5.04 7.96
C VAL A 36 1.57 -3.91 8.95
N GLU A 37 2.47 -3.72 9.91
CA GLU A 37 2.28 -2.69 10.94
C GLU A 37 2.34 -1.28 10.34
N THR A 38 3.18 -1.06 9.33
CA THR A 38 3.24 0.21 8.62
C THR A 38 1.93 0.51 7.88
N ILE A 39 1.31 -0.48 7.23
CA ILE A 39 0.01 -0.30 6.57
C ILE A 39 -1.12 -0.07 7.57
N LYS A 40 -1.12 -0.76 8.72
CA LYS A 40 -2.10 -0.50 9.80
C LYS A 40 -2.02 0.92 10.33
N VAL A 41 -0.85 1.57 10.33
CA VAL A 41 -0.76 2.98 10.74
C VAL A 41 -1.54 3.87 9.77
N LEU A 42 -1.44 3.69 8.45
CA LEU A 42 -2.24 4.44 7.49
C LEU A 42 -3.74 4.30 7.77
N TRP A 43 -4.20 3.09 8.07
CA TRP A 43 -5.59 2.83 8.42
C TRP A 43 -6.04 3.54 9.71
N LYS A 44 -5.15 3.73 10.69
CA LYS A 44 -5.48 4.55 11.88
C LYS A 44 -5.78 6.01 11.53
N PHE A 45 -5.17 6.51 10.45
CA PHE A 45 -5.39 7.86 9.92
C PHE A 45 -6.48 7.91 8.83
N LYS A 46 -7.30 6.87 8.67
CA LYS A 46 -8.41 6.80 7.70
C LYS A 46 -7.99 6.83 6.23
N ILE A 47 -6.73 6.54 5.93
CA ILE A 47 -6.24 6.44 4.55
C ILE A 47 -6.57 5.07 3.99
N VAL A 48 -7.33 5.04 2.89
CA VAL A 48 -7.70 3.82 2.17
C VAL A 48 -6.50 3.32 1.35
N THR A 49 -6.16 2.03 1.47
CA THR A 49 -5.11 1.39 0.67
C THR A 49 -5.67 0.33 -0.27
N CYS A 50 -5.23 0.34 -1.53
CA CYS A 50 -5.71 -0.55 -2.59
C CYS A 50 -4.80 -1.76 -2.80
N SER A 51 -3.49 -1.54 -2.69
CA SER A 51 -2.43 -2.55 -2.79
C SER A 51 -1.14 -2.01 -2.15
N CYS A 52 -0.24 -2.88 -1.72
CA CYS A 52 1.07 -2.49 -1.23
C CYS A 52 2.10 -3.59 -1.46
N CYS A 53 3.38 -3.23 -1.41
CA CYS A 53 4.51 -4.15 -1.55
C CYS A 53 5.69 -3.60 -0.76
N CYS A 54 6.42 -4.47 -0.07
CA CYS A 54 7.60 -4.08 0.68
C CYS A 54 8.82 -3.82 -0.21
N GLY A 55 8.75 -4.07 -1.53
CA GLY A 55 9.86 -3.91 -2.46
C GLY A 55 10.94 -5.00 -2.38
N HIS A 56 10.78 -6.00 -1.51
CA HIS A 56 11.63 -7.20 -1.36
C HIS A 56 13.14 -6.91 -1.33
N GLY A 57 13.53 -5.77 -0.77
CA GLY A 57 14.93 -5.32 -0.68
C GLY A 57 15.56 -4.89 -2.01
N ARG A 58 14.79 -4.84 -3.11
CA ARG A 58 15.26 -4.48 -4.45
C ARG A 58 14.80 -3.10 -4.91
N ARG A 59 13.80 -2.53 -4.25
CA ARG A 59 13.19 -1.23 -4.53
C ARG A 59 12.59 -0.64 -3.27
N ASN A 60 12.18 0.62 -3.35
CA ASN A 60 11.40 1.24 -2.28
C ASN A 60 10.12 0.44 -2.03
N PRO A 61 9.69 0.30 -0.76
CA PRO A 61 8.34 -0.14 -0.46
C PRO A 61 7.33 0.83 -1.09
N SER A 62 6.20 0.31 -1.50
CA SER A 62 5.17 1.08 -2.17
C SER A 62 3.77 0.79 -1.64
N VAL A 63 2.93 1.81 -1.71
CA VAL A 63 1.50 1.70 -1.43
C VAL A 63 0.72 2.41 -2.53
N VAL A 64 -0.41 1.82 -2.91
CA VAL A 64 -1.40 2.47 -3.74
C VAL A 64 -2.54 2.92 -2.85
N ILE A 65 -2.79 4.22 -2.79
CA ILE A 65 -3.91 4.82 -2.08
C ILE A 65 -5.07 5.09 -3.03
N ASP A 66 -6.22 5.34 -2.45
CA ASP A 66 -7.46 5.58 -3.19
C ASP A 66 -7.62 7.06 -3.57
N GLU A 67 -7.51 7.96 -2.59
CA GLU A 67 -7.72 9.39 -2.76
C GLU A 67 -6.39 10.13 -2.89
N ALA A 68 -6.28 11.02 -3.90
CA ALA A 68 -5.06 11.79 -4.14
C ALA A 68 -4.72 12.73 -2.99
N SER A 69 -5.76 13.23 -2.30
CA SER A 69 -5.62 14.14 -1.15
C SER A 69 -4.84 13.52 0.00
N ASP A 70 -4.86 12.19 0.14
CA ASP A 70 -4.20 11.49 1.24
C ASP A 70 -2.70 11.29 0.98
N ALA A 71 -2.20 11.62 -0.22
CA ALA A 71 -0.83 11.32 -0.63
C ALA A 71 0.23 12.05 0.22
N GLU A 72 -0.02 13.31 0.58
CA GLU A 72 0.90 14.07 1.42
C GLU A 72 0.92 13.52 2.86
N GLN A 73 -0.26 13.32 3.45
CA GLN A 73 -0.39 12.75 4.78
C GLN A 73 0.25 11.36 4.88
N ALA A 74 0.06 10.49 3.87
CA ALA A 74 0.70 9.18 3.82
C ALA A 74 2.24 9.28 3.86
N ARG A 75 2.82 10.23 3.10
CA ARG A 75 4.28 10.46 3.10
C ARG A 75 4.78 10.97 4.45
N GLU A 76 4.04 11.85 5.11
CA GLU A 76 4.39 12.33 6.45
C GLU A 76 4.35 11.21 7.49
N ILE A 77 3.30 10.39 7.47
CA ILE A 77 3.18 9.21 8.34
C ILE A 77 4.39 8.30 8.12
N PHE A 78 4.80 8.04 6.88
CA PHE A 78 5.98 7.21 6.64
C PHE A 78 7.25 7.83 7.19
N LYS A 79 7.48 9.13 7.04
CA LYS A 79 8.66 9.80 7.64
C LYS A 79 8.72 9.65 9.17
N ILE A 80 7.58 9.60 9.84
CA ILE A 80 7.50 9.49 11.31
C ILE A 80 7.64 8.03 11.77
N PHE A 81 6.96 7.10 11.11
CA PHE A 81 6.80 5.73 11.58
C PHE A 81 7.66 4.70 10.83
N CYS A 82 8.38 5.10 9.79
CA CYS A 82 9.21 4.22 8.99
C CYS A 82 10.51 4.92 8.53
N SER A 83 11.65 4.30 8.77
CA SER A 83 12.95 4.83 8.32
C SER A 83 13.22 4.63 6.83
N ARG A 84 12.33 3.92 6.12
CA ARG A 84 12.47 3.63 4.69
C ARG A 84 11.78 4.73 3.90
N GLU A 85 12.34 5.10 2.75
CA GLU A 85 11.61 5.91 1.77
C GLU A 85 10.48 5.07 1.15
N TRP A 86 9.33 5.68 0.86
CA TRP A 86 8.16 4.99 0.32
C TRP A 86 7.66 5.66 -0.95
N ASP A 87 7.32 4.84 -1.94
CA ASP A 87 6.59 5.30 -3.12
C ASP A 87 5.09 5.28 -2.83
N VAL A 88 4.44 6.41 -3.06
CA VAL A 88 2.98 6.55 -2.91
C VAL A 88 2.36 6.77 -4.27
N TYR A 89 1.57 5.80 -4.70
CA TYR A 89 0.86 5.79 -5.98
C TYR A 89 -0.65 5.97 -5.77
N GLN A 90 -1.35 6.42 -6.80
CA GLN A 90 -2.81 6.44 -6.85
C GLN A 90 -3.28 5.83 -8.17
N TRP A 91 -4.33 5.01 -8.15
CA TRP A 91 -4.99 4.59 -9.38
C TRP A 91 -5.79 5.75 -9.98
N GLN A 92 -5.58 6.04 -11.26
CA GLN A 92 -6.37 7.01 -12.01
C GLN A 92 -6.88 6.38 -13.30
N LEU A 93 -8.19 6.47 -13.53
CA LEU A 93 -8.80 6.10 -14.80
C LEU A 93 -8.79 7.33 -15.71
N ASN A 94 -7.86 7.36 -16.67
CA ASN A 94 -7.81 8.41 -17.68
C ASN A 94 -8.79 8.09 -18.80
N LEU A 95 -9.95 8.76 -18.81
CA LEU A 95 -10.87 8.69 -19.93
C LEU A 95 -10.34 9.57 -21.06
N VAL A 96 -9.57 8.97 -21.98
CA VAL A 96 -9.17 9.66 -23.21
C VAL A 96 -10.41 9.76 -24.10
N THR A 97 -11.08 10.91 -24.08
CA THR A 97 -12.18 11.23 -25.01
C THR A 97 -11.64 11.75 -26.34
N GLY A 98 -10.85 10.90 -27.01
CA GLY A 98 -10.40 11.19 -28.38
C GLY A 98 -11.47 10.79 -29.39
N LYS A 99 -12.14 11.77 -30.01
CA LYS A 99 -12.62 11.58 -31.40
C LYS A 99 -11.37 11.30 -32.23
N MET A 100 -11.20 10.06 -32.69
CA MET A 100 -10.27 9.76 -33.78
C MET A 100 -10.63 10.69 -34.94
N ARG A 101 -9.71 11.59 -35.30
CA ARG A 101 -9.74 12.32 -36.57
C ARG A 101 -9.03 11.49 -37.61
#